data_AF-A0A1V4SGL8-F1
#
_entry.id   AF-A0A1V4SGL8-F1
#
_cell.length_a   1.000
_cell.length_b   1.000
_cell.length_c   1.000
_cell.angle_alpha   90.00
_cell.angle_beta   90.00
_cell.angle_gamma   90.00
#
_symmetry.space_group_name_H-M   'P 1'
#
loop_
_entity.id
_entity.type
_entity.pdbx_description
1 polymer ?
#
loop_
_entity_poly.entity_id
_entity_poly.type
_entity_poly.pdbx_seq_one_letter_code
_entity_poly.pdbx_strand_id
1 'polypeptide(L)'
;MKVTELTTTDEIKGGERMKRLIKNNKGFSLVELLIVIAIMGVLAVIAFNMFGGVLNNSKQRADEQQGDNIGKALLTYCIDSNDWKLEAGKVSGSGISLTDVGVVTALMSTIDINGKKFGPYLSRKDPDKSISENLDAYLPQYRVGKGGTYAGWDIKIFSNEQNVKCTPGTTSNAAITRN
;
A
#
# COMPACT_ATOMS: atom_id res chain seq x y z
N MET A 1 -19.32 74.70 47.00
CA MET A 1 -18.85 73.45 46.37
C MET A 1 -18.92 73.63 44.86
N LYS A 2 -17.78 73.87 44.20
CA LYS A 2 -17.66 73.76 42.75
C LYS A 2 -16.37 72.98 42.50
N VAL A 3 -16.57 71.75 42.06
CA VAL A 3 -15.54 70.76 41.81
C VAL A 3 -14.75 71.18 40.58
N THR A 4 -13.44 71.29 40.74
CA THR A 4 -12.45 71.28 39.66
C THR A 4 -12.24 69.84 39.23
N GLU A 5 -12.57 69.49 37.99
CA GLU A 5 -12.13 68.23 37.37
C GLU A 5 -11.48 68.52 36.01
N LEU A 6 -10.15 68.59 36.09
CA LEU A 6 -9.10 68.02 35.22
C LEU A 6 -9.34 67.95 33.70
N THR A 7 -8.57 68.77 33.00
CA THR A 7 -8.21 68.61 31.58
C THR A 7 -7.07 67.60 31.43
N THR A 8 -7.17 66.72 30.42
CA THR A 8 -6.10 66.07 29.62
C THR A 8 -6.44 64.60 29.37
N THR A 9 -6.54 64.21 28.09
CA THR A 9 -5.66 63.20 27.45
C THR A 9 -5.99 63.09 25.96
N ASP A 10 -5.06 63.61 25.15
CA ASP A 10 -4.56 63.14 23.86
C ASP A 10 -5.43 62.19 23.00
N GLU A 11 -5.92 62.73 21.88
CA GLU A 11 -6.41 61.91 20.77
C GLU A 11 -5.24 61.20 20.05
N ILE A 12 -5.24 59.87 20.10
CA ILE A 12 -4.28 59.00 19.40
C ILE A 12 -4.44 59.16 17.88
N LYS A 13 -3.46 59.80 17.24
CA LYS A 13 -3.28 59.90 15.78
C LYS A 13 -2.79 58.56 15.18
N GLY A 14 -3.61 57.51 15.30
CA GLY A 14 -3.30 56.14 14.82
C GLY A 14 -3.60 55.88 13.34
N GLY A 15 -4.37 56.75 12.68
CA GLY A 15 -4.91 56.49 11.33
C GLY A 15 -3.94 56.69 10.15
N GLU A 16 -2.81 57.37 10.34
CA GLU A 16 -1.93 57.76 9.21
C GLU A 16 -0.80 56.77 8.91
N ARG A 17 -0.42 55.92 9.87
CA ARG A 17 0.67 54.94 9.67
C ARG A 17 0.24 53.70 8.87
N MET A 18 -1.05 53.38 8.80
CA MET A 18 -1.55 52.20 8.08
C MET A 18 -1.60 52.39 6.55
N LYS A 19 -1.69 53.62 6.04
CA LYS A 19 -1.84 53.91 4.60
C LYS A 19 -0.55 53.69 3.78
N ARG A 20 0.60 53.54 4.42
CA ARG A 20 1.89 53.35 3.72
C ARG A 20 2.23 51.90 3.43
N LEU A 21 1.56 50.93 4.05
CA LEU A 21 1.82 49.50 3.87
C LEU A 21 1.11 48.89 2.64
N ILE A 22 0.17 49.61 2.02
CA ILE A 22 -0.68 49.08 0.93
C ILE A 22 -0.18 49.53 -0.47
N LYS A 23 0.83 50.41 -0.55
CA LYS A 23 1.22 51.07 -1.82
C LYS A 23 2.47 50.49 -2.50
N ASN A 24 2.72 49.19 -2.37
CA ASN A 24 3.83 48.51 -3.05
C ASN A 24 3.43 47.25 -3.82
N ASN A 25 2.22 47.24 -4.38
CA ASN A 25 1.78 46.20 -5.31
C ASN A 25 2.41 46.44 -6.70
N LYS A 26 3.71 46.15 -6.83
CA LYS A 26 4.30 45.91 -8.16
C LYS A 26 3.68 44.62 -8.67
N GLY A 27 2.61 44.74 -9.46
CA GLY A 27 1.93 43.60 -10.06
C GLY A 27 2.88 42.84 -10.98
N PHE A 28 2.82 41.51 -10.91
CA PHE A 28 3.52 40.62 -11.84
C PHE A 28 3.20 41.01 -13.29
N SER A 29 4.21 41.00 -14.16
CA SER A 29 3.97 41.17 -15.59
C SER A 29 3.23 39.94 -16.13
N LEU A 30 2.26 40.14 -17.01
CA LEU A 30 1.60 39.04 -17.73
C LEU A 30 2.61 38.16 -18.48
N VAL A 31 3.68 38.78 -18.99
CA VAL A 31 4.76 38.08 -19.71
C VAL A 31 5.57 37.19 -18.77
N GLU A 32 5.83 37.64 -17.55
CA GLU A 32 6.55 36.84 -16.53
C GLU A 32 5.76 35.58 -16.19
N LEU A 33 4.44 35.69 -16.00
CA LEU A 33 3.59 34.54 -15.73
C LEU A 33 3.51 33.58 -16.93
N LEU A 34 3.43 34.12 -18.15
CA LEU A 34 3.35 33.34 -19.39
C LEU A 34 4.58 32.46 -19.61
N ILE A 35 5.78 32.99 -19.36
CA ILE A 35 7.02 32.23 -19.50
C ILE A 35 7.08 31.08 -18.48
N VAL A 36 6.60 31.30 -17.25
CA VAL A 36 6.60 30.27 -16.20
C VAL A 36 5.70 29.09 -16.57
N ILE A 37 4.46 29.35 -17.01
CA ILE A 37 3.55 28.27 -17.41
C ILE A 37 4.04 27.55 -18.68
N ALA A 38 4.73 28.26 -19.58
CA ALA A 38 5.35 27.66 -20.76
C ALA A 38 6.45 26.67 -20.37
N ILE A 39 7.37 27.07 -19.47
CA ILE A 39 8.43 26.18 -18.98
C ILE A 39 7.86 25.01 -18.18
N MET A 40 6.90 25.26 -17.29
CA MET A 40 6.22 24.20 -16.54
C MET A 40 5.50 23.20 -17.46
N GLY A 41 4.91 23.68 -18.57
CA GLY A 41 4.30 22.82 -19.59
C GLY A 41 5.30 21.87 -20.26
N VAL A 42 6.46 22.38 -20.65
CA VAL A 42 7.54 21.56 -21.26
C VAL A 42 8.06 20.52 -20.27
N LEU A 43 8.31 20.92 -19.02
CA LEU A 43 8.79 20.01 -17.97
C LEU A 43 7.77 18.91 -17.66
N ALA A 44 6.48 19.24 -17.62
CA ALA A 44 5.42 18.28 -17.35
C ALA A 44 5.39 17.15 -18.40
N VAL A 45 5.53 17.47 -19.69
CA VAL A 45 5.50 16.47 -20.77
C VAL A 45 6.65 15.47 -20.65
N ILE A 46 7.88 15.93 -20.38
CA ILE A 46 9.04 15.05 -20.20
C ILE A 46 8.86 14.17 -18.96
N ALA A 47 8.38 14.76 -17.86
CA ALA A 47 8.14 14.07 -16.61
C ALA A 47 7.15 12.91 -16.76
N PHE A 48 5.98 13.14 -17.39
CA PHE A 48 4.95 12.11 -17.56
C PHE A 48 5.46 10.86 -18.30
N ASN A 49 6.28 11.04 -19.34
CA ASN A 49 6.82 9.92 -20.10
C ASN A 49 7.78 9.04 -19.28
N MET A 50 8.52 9.62 -18.34
CA MET A 50 9.47 8.88 -17.49
C MET A 50 8.78 8.15 -16.33
N PHE A 51 7.73 8.73 -15.74
CA PHE A 51 7.08 8.18 -14.54
C PHE A 51 6.36 6.85 -14.78
N GLY A 52 5.83 6.59 -15.98
CA GLY A 52 5.06 5.37 -16.27
C GLY A 52 5.89 4.08 -16.13
N GLY A 53 7.11 4.06 -16.70
CA GLY A 53 7.99 2.89 -16.66
C GLY A 53 8.54 2.60 -15.25
N VAL A 54 8.95 3.65 -14.54
CA VAL A 54 9.46 3.52 -13.17
C VAL A 54 8.38 3.04 -12.21
N LEU A 55 7.15 3.56 -12.33
CA LEU A 55 6.04 3.14 -11.47
C LEU A 55 5.70 1.66 -11.67
N ASN A 56 5.68 1.18 -12.92
CA ASN A 56 5.39 -0.22 -13.21
C ASN A 56 6.48 -1.16 -12.69
N ASN A 57 7.75 -0.81 -12.86
CA ASN A 57 8.88 -1.57 -12.30
C ASN A 57 8.83 -1.60 -10.77
N SER A 58 8.54 -0.48 -10.12
CA SER A 58 8.36 -0.41 -8.66
C SER A 58 7.22 -1.31 -8.18
N LYS A 59 6.10 -1.37 -8.90
CA LYS A 59 5.00 -2.29 -8.60
C LYS A 59 5.43 -3.76 -8.74
N GLN A 60 6.10 -4.11 -9.84
CA GLN A 60 6.58 -5.48 -10.06
C GLN A 60 7.55 -5.93 -8.97
N ARG A 61 8.50 -5.07 -8.58
CA ARG A 61 9.43 -5.35 -7.47
C ARG A 61 8.72 -5.49 -6.12
N ALA A 62 7.70 -4.67 -5.86
CA ALA A 62 6.88 -4.80 -4.67
C ALA A 62 6.11 -6.13 -4.68
N ASP A 63 5.64 -6.57 -5.85
CA ASP A 63 4.94 -7.84 -6.02
C ASP A 63 5.89 -9.03 -5.81
N GLU A 64 7.12 -8.97 -6.31
CA GLU A 64 8.15 -9.98 -6.02
C GLU A 64 8.41 -10.11 -4.51
N GLN A 65 8.58 -8.97 -3.82
CA GLN A 65 8.79 -8.96 -2.36
C GLN A 65 7.58 -9.48 -1.58
N GLN A 66 6.37 -9.13 -2.01
CA GLN A 66 5.13 -9.64 -1.40
C GLN A 66 4.99 -11.15 -1.64
N GLY A 67 5.33 -11.63 -2.83
CA GLY A 67 5.40 -13.04 -3.15
C GLY A 67 6.36 -13.78 -2.23
N ASP A 68 7.60 -13.27 -2.08
CA ASP A 68 8.59 -13.82 -1.16
C ASP A 68 8.09 -13.85 0.29
N ASN A 69 7.36 -12.82 0.74
CA ASN A 69 6.77 -12.78 2.07
C ASN A 69 5.73 -13.90 2.26
N ILE A 70 4.83 -14.09 1.29
CA ILE A 70 3.86 -15.19 1.28
C ILE A 70 4.59 -16.55 1.26
N GLY A 71 5.62 -16.68 0.43
CA GLY A 71 6.43 -17.89 0.33
C GLY A 71 7.13 -18.25 1.66
N LYS A 72 7.70 -17.25 2.35
CA LYS A 72 8.31 -17.41 3.68
C LYS A 72 7.29 -17.80 4.75
N ALA A 73 6.10 -17.18 4.73
CA ALA A 73 5.03 -17.53 5.65
C ALA A 73 4.57 -18.99 5.45
N LEU A 74 4.42 -19.42 4.19
CA LEU A 74 4.09 -20.79 3.85
C LEU A 74 5.21 -21.76 4.23
N LEU A 75 6.47 -21.41 3.95
CA LEU A 75 7.63 -22.20 4.35
C LEU A 75 7.67 -22.41 5.87
N THR A 76 7.45 -21.33 6.64
CA THR A 76 7.41 -21.39 8.11
C THR A 76 6.29 -22.33 8.58
N TYR A 77 5.10 -22.24 7.98
CA TYR A 77 4.03 -23.19 8.25
C TYR A 77 4.45 -24.63 7.95
N CYS A 78 5.00 -24.91 6.77
CA CYS A 78 5.41 -26.26 6.38
C CYS A 78 6.47 -26.85 7.32
N ILE A 79 7.40 -26.02 7.81
CA ILE A 79 8.43 -26.42 8.77
C ILE A 79 7.80 -26.71 10.14
N ASP A 80 6.97 -25.80 10.65
CA ASP A 80 6.37 -25.94 11.99
C ASP A 80 5.41 -27.13 12.09
N SER A 81 4.60 -27.31 11.06
CA SER A 81 3.53 -28.32 11.00
C SER A 81 4.01 -29.66 10.43
N ASN A 82 5.14 -29.67 9.72
CA ASN A 82 5.60 -30.77 8.88
C ASN A 82 4.58 -31.18 7.78
N ASP A 83 3.64 -30.30 7.43
CA ASP A 83 2.59 -30.53 6.42
C ASP A 83 2.98 -29.94 5.06
N TRP A 84 4.02 -30.51 4.44
CA TRP A 84 4.52 -30.07 3.13
C TRP A 84 3.52 -30.28 1.99
N LYS A 85 2.50 -31.12 2.21
CA LYS A 85 1.45 -31.39 1.23
C LYS A 85 0.17 -30.58 1.48
N LEU A 86 0.09 -29.75 2.52
CA LEU A 86 -1.12 -28.99 2.85
C LEU A 86 -2.38 -29.88 2.93
N GLU A 87 -2.24 -31.11 3.42
CA GLU A 87 -3.31 -32.10 3.49
C GLU A 87 -3.81 -32.31 4.91
N ALA A 88 -2.95 -32.07 5.91
CA ALA A 88 -3.28 -32.25 7.31
C ALA A 88 -3.97 -31.02 7.92
N GLY A 89 -3.58 -29.83 7.46
CA GLY A 89 -4.07 -28.55 7.97
C GLY A 89 -5.56 -28.32 7.74
N LYS A 90 -6.25 -27.87 8.79
CA LYS A 90 -7.66 -27.47 8.73
C LYS A 90 -7.84 -26.02 9.18
N VAL A 91 -8.61 -25.27 8.41
CA VAL A 91 -9.08 -23.92 8.75
C VAL A 91 -10.56 -24.02 9.09
N SER A 92 -10.92 -23.71 10.33
CA SER A 92 -12.30 -23.81 10.83
C SER A 92 -12.95 -25.19 10.57
N GLY A 93 -12.17 -26.27 10.65
CA GLY A 93 -12.63 -27.65 10.43
C GLY A 93 -12.62 -28.13 8.97
N SER A 94 -12.40 -27.24 8.01
CA SER A 94 -12.28 -27.57 6.58
C SER A 94 -10.82 -27.67 6.15
N GLY A 95 -10.49 -28.58 5.23
CA GLY A 95 -9.14 -28.66 4.66
C GLY A 95 -8.73 -27.38 3.93
N ILE A 96 -7.42 -27.15 3.82
CA ILE A 96 -6.88 -26.00 3.08
C ILE A 96 -7.19 -26.16 1.58
N SER A 97 -7.76 -25.12 0.95
CA SER A 97 -7.96 -25.11 -0.49
C SER A 97 -6.63 -24.94 -1.21
N LEU A 98 -6.36 -25.79 -2.19
CA LEU A 98 -5.08 -25.88 -2.91
C LEU A 98 -5.00 -24.91 -4.07
N THR A 99 -5.42 -23.68 -3.81
CA THR A 99 -5.33 -22.53 -4.71
C THR A 99 -4.50 -21.46 -4.02
N ASP A 100 -3.89 -20.55 -4.79
CA ASP A 100 -3.17 -19.40 -4.25
C ASP A 100 -4.00 -18.61 -3.21
N VAL A 101 -5.25 -18.30 -3.55
CA VAL A 101 -6.19 -17.64 -2.65
C VAL A 101 -6.48 -18.48 -1.39
N GLY A 102 -6.65 -19.79 -1.56
CA GLY A 102 -6.93 -20.72 -0.46
C GLY A 102 -5.78 -20.79 0.54
N VAL A 103 -4.55 -20.87 0.03
CA VAL A 103 -3.33 -20.90 0.85
C VAL A 103 -3.13 -19.57 1.57
N VAL A 104 -3.23 -18.43 0.87
CA VAL A 104 -3.08 -17.11 1.49
C VAL A 104 -4.14 -16.91 2.58
N THR A 105 -5.38 -17.33 2.33
CA THR A 105 -6.47 -17.31 3.33
C THR A 105 -6.14 -18.17 4.55
N ALA A 106 -5.61 -19.37 4.33
CA ALA A 106 -5.23 -20.27 5.41
C ALA A 106 -4.10 -19.68 6.28
N LEU A 107 -3.08 -19.08 5.67
CA LEU A 107 -1.96 -18.45 6.38
C LEU A 107 -2.38 -17.21 7.20
N MET A 108 -3.47 -16.53 6.81
CA MET A 108 -4.08 -15.43 7.59
C MET A 108 -4.99 -15.93 8.73
N SER A 109 -5.14 -17.24 8.88
CA SER A 109 -6.00 -17.88 9.87
C SER A 109 -5.20 -18.80 10.79
N THR A 110 -5.85 -19.28 11.84
CA THR A 110 -5.28 -20.35 12.66
C THR A 110 -5.54 -21.69 11.98
N ILE A 111 -4.49 -22.44 11.74
CA ILE A 111 -4.55 -23.77 11.14
C ILE A 111 -4.49 -24.81 12.26
N ASP A 112 -5.44 -25.74 12.28
CA ASP A 112 -5.47 -26.86 13.22
C ASP A 112 -4.98 -28.14 12.54
N ILE A 113 -4.07 -28.85 13.19
CA ILE A 113 -3.68 -30.21 12.83
C ILE A 113 -3.78 -31.05 14.10
N ASN A 114 -4.70 -32.01 14.11
CA ASN A 114 -4.90 -32.95 15.21
C ASN A 114 -5.05 -32.24 16.58
N GLY A 115 -5.73 -31.09 16.63
CA GLY A 115 -5.94 -30.30 17.85
C GLY A 115 -4.78 -29.37 18.24
N LYS A 116 -3.67 -29.39 17.50
CA LYS A 116 -2.59 -28.42 17.63
C LYS A 116 -2.83 -27.25 16.69
N LYS A 117 -2.80 -26.04 17.24
CA LYS A 117 -3.00 -24.79 16.51
C LYS A 117 -1.68 -24.20 16.04
N PHE A 118 -1.67 -23.74 14.80
CA PHE A 118 -0.54 -23.13 14.10
C PHE A 118 -0.95 -21.76 13.53
N GLY A 119 0.01 -20.83 13.49
CA GLY A 119 -0.20 -19.49 12.95
C GLY A 119 -1.06 -18.56 13.82
N PRO A 120 -1.54 -17.43 13.26
CA PRO A 120 -1.44 -17.03 11.86
C PRO A 120 -0.01 -16.68 11.43
N TYR A 121 0.31 -16.95 10.17
CA TYR A 121 1.63 -16.69 9.57
C TYR A 121 1.65 -15.43 8.70
N LEU A 122 0.47 -14.95 8.27
CA LEU A 122 0.28 -13.68 7.59
C LEU A 122 -0.61 -12.76 8.42
N SER A 123 -0.20 -11.51 8.57
CA SER A 123 -0.94 -10.50 9.32
C SER A 123 -2.11 -9.95 8.51
N ARG A 124 -3.27 -9.76 9.13
CA ARG A 124 -4.38 -9.04 8.48
C ARG A 124 -4.03 -7.56 8.39
N LYS A 125 -4.19 -6.97 7.21
CA LYS A 125 -3.97 -5.53 7.00
C LYS A 125 -5.02 -4.70 7.73
N ASP A 126 -6.27 -5.16 7.67
CA ASP A 126 -7.42 -4.55 8.33
C ASP A 126 -8.01 -5.58 9.32
N PRO A 127 -7.66 -5.52 10.61
CA PRO A 127 -8.08 -6.52 11.60
C PRO A 127 -9.60 -6.64 11.75
N ASP A 128 -10.32 -5.55 11.51
CA ASP A 128 -11.78 -5.45 11.66
C ASP A 128 -12.55 -6.03 10.47
N LYS A 129 -11.88 -6.25 9.34
CA LYS A 129 -12.50 -6.79 8.12
C LYS A 129 -12.42 -8.31 8.07
N SER A 130 -13.33 -8.91 7.31
CA SER A 130 -13.31 -10.34 7.07
C SER A 130 -12.00 -10.80 6.39
N ILE A 131 -11.68 -12.09 6.48
CA ILE A 131 -10.47 -12.64 5.85
C ILE A 131 -10.52 -12.48 4.32
N SER A 132 -11.71 -12.62 3.72
CA SER A 132 -11.94 -12.40 2.29
C SER A 132 -11.64 -10.98 1.84
N GLU A 133 -11.92 -9.97 2.67
CA GLU A 133 -11.61 -8.58 2.35
C GLU A 133 -10.13 -8.25 2.58
N ASN A 134 -9.47 -8.95 3.49
CA ASN A 134 -8.03 -8.83 3.70
C ASN A 134 -7.21 -9.46 2.57
N LEU A 135 -7.78 -10.44 1.85
CA LEU A 135 -7.12 -11.08 0.71
C LEU A 135 -6.72 -10.07 -0.36
N ASP A 136 -7.53 -9.03 -0.58
CA ASP A 136 -7.24 -7.99 -1.57
C ASP A 136 -5.96 -7.22 -1.27
N ALA A 137 -5.52 -7.17 0.00
CA ALA A 137 -4.26 -6.56 0.41
C ALA A 137 -3.04 -7.38 -0.01
N TYR A 138 -3.23 -8.67 -0.24
CA TYR A 138 -2.20 -9.62 -0.66
C TYR A 138 -2.20 -9.87 -2.16
N LEU A 139 -3.08 -9.23 -2.93
CA LEU A 139 -3.03 -9.34 -4.39
C LEU A 139 -1.86 -8.52 -4.98
N PRO A 140 -1.29 -8.96 -6.12
CA PRO A 140 -0.29 -8.16 -6.84
C PRO A 140 -0.80 -6.75 -7.20
N GLN A 141 0.08 -5.77 -7.09
CA GLN A 141 -0.16 -4.38 -7.45
C GLN A 141 -0.11 -4.17 -8.97
N TYR A 142 0.79 -4.85 -9.68
CA TYR A 142 0.88 -4.87 -11.14
C TYR A 142 -0.12 -5.87 -11.75
N ARG A 143 -1.39 -5.73 -11.38
CA ARG A 143 -2.47 -6.63 -11.77
C ARG A 143 -3.25 -6.19 -13.01
N VAL A 144 -3.95 -7.16 -13.60
CA VAL A 144 -4.98 -6.91 -14.62
C VAL A 144 -6.01 -5.90 -14.08
N GLY A 145 -6.41 -4.94 -14.91
CA GLY A 145 -7.29 -3.83 -14.51
C GLY A 145 -6.60 -2.67 -13.77
N LYS A 146 -5.30 -2.77 -13.45
CA LYS A 146 -4.47 -1.66 -12.90
C LYS A 146 -3.28 -1.30 -13.81
N GLY A 147 -3.37 -1.68 -15.08
CA GLY A 147 -2.32 -1.49 -16.08
C GLY A 147 -1.20 -2.54 -16.03
N GLY A 148 -1.42 -3.67 -15.35
CA GLY A 148 -0.47 -4.78 -15.31
C GLY A 148 -1.03 -6.11 -15.80
N THR A 149 -0.28 -7.19 -15.54
CA THR A 149 -0.50 -8.52 -16.16
C THR A 149 -0.81 -9.60 -15.13
N TYR A 150 -0.52 -9.38 -13.85
CA TYR A 150 -0.71 -10.41 -12.82
C TYR A 150 -2.18 -10.55 -12.40
N ALA A 151 -2.57 -11.74 -11.99
CA ALA A 151 -3.92 -12.05 -11.51
C ALA A 151 -3.92 -12.72 -10.13
N GLY A 152 -2.79 -13.25 -9.68
CA GLY A 152 -2.65 -13.98 -8.42
C GLY A 152 -1.21 -14.40 -8.17
N TRP A 153 -1.03 -15.51 -7.47
CA TRP A 153 0.29 -16.06 -7.13
C TRP A 153 0.49 -17.46 -7.71
N ASP A 154 1.66 -17.71 -8.28
CA ASP A 154 2.14 -19.06 -8.60
C ASP A 154 2.98 -19.56 -7.43
N ILE A 155 2.44 -20.54 -6.70
CA ILE A 155 3.06 -21.10 -5.49
C ILE A 155 3.51 -22.54 -5.78
N LYS A 156 4.81 -22.78 -5.54
CA LYS A 156 5.46 -24.07 -5.74
C LYS A 156 6.10 -24.52 -4.44
N ILE A 157 5.74 -25.72 -3.99
CA ILE A 157 6.27 -26.34 -2.78
C ILE A 157 7.19 -27.49 -3.21
N PHE A 158 8.42 -27.46 -2.74
CA PHE A 158 9.43 -28.49 -2.99
C PHE A 158 9.65 -29.24 -1.66
N SER A 159 8.98 -30.37 -1.49
CA SER A 159 9.01 -31.13 -0.23
C SER A 159 10.37 -31.79 0.01
N ASN A 160 11.06 -32.16 -1.07
CA ASN A 160 12.39 -32.77 -1.04
C ASN A 160 13.49 -31.77 -0.63
N GLU A 161 13.37 -30.52 -1.09
CA GLU A 161 14.32 -29.43 -0.86
C GLU A 161 13.96 -28.59 0.37
N GLN A 162 12.82 -28.88 1.00
CA GLN A 162 12.25 -28.10 2.09
C GLN A 162 12.18 -26.60 1.76
N ASN A 163 11.68 -26.30 0.55
CA ASN A 163 11.65 -24.95 0.03
C ASN A 163 10.27 -24.61 -0.56
N VAL A 164 9.93 -23.33 -0.53
CA VAL A 164 8.70 -22.79 -1.12
C VAL A 164 9.07 -21.59 -1.97
N LYS A 165 8.58 -21.57 -3.21
CA LYS A 165 8.71 -20.43 -4.12
C LYS A 165 7.33 -19.87 -4.43
N CYS A 166 7.18 -18.56 -4.25
CA CYS A 166 5.96 -17.84 -4.57
C CYS A 166 6.33 -16.70 -5.52
N THR A 167 5.75 -16.68 -6.71
CA THR A 167 6.00 -15.66 -7.74
C THR A 167 4.69 -15.08 -8.24
N PRO A 168 4.66 -13.82 -8.71
CA PRO A 168 3.46 -13.27 -9.33
C PRO A 168 3.02 -14.11 -10.54
N GLY A 169 1.75 -14.52 -10.54
CA GLY A 169 1.14 -15.36 -11.57
C GLY A 169 0.17 -14.58 -12.46
N THR A 170 -0.06 -15.06 -13.68
CA THR A 170 -1.02 -14.47 -14.63
C THR A 170 -2.42 -15.08 -14.53
N THR A 171 -2.61 -16.06 -13.66
CA THR A 171 -3.87 -16.79 -13.46
C THR A 171 -4.35 -16.56 -12.03
N SER A 172 -5.64 -16.25 -11.87
CA SER A 172 -6.28 -16.18 -10.55
C SER A 172 -6.67 -17.59 -10.08
N ASN A 173 -6.69 -17.83 -8.77
CA ASN A 173 -7.01 -19.15 -8.20
C ASN A 173 -6.09 -20.26 -8.74
N ALA A 174 -4.82 -19.94 -9.00
CA ALA A 174 -3.87 -20.89 -9.55
C ALA A 174 -3.67 -22.05 -8.58
N ALA A 175 -3.68 -23.28 -9.11
CA ALA A 175 -3.45 -24.48 -8.31
C ALA A 175 -2.00 -24.52 -7.80
N ILE A 176 -1.81 -25.00 -6.57
CA ILE A 176 -0.49 -25.13 -5.97
C ILE A 176 0.26 -26.30 -6.62
N THR A 177 1.48 -26.05 -7.10
CA THR A 177 2.35 -27.12 -7.61
C THR A 177 3.18 -27.71 -6.46
N ARG A 178 3.24 -29.03 -6.38
CA ARG A 178 3.99 -29.77 -5.34
C ARG A 178 4.94 -30.74 -6.01
N ASN A 179 6.21 -30.70 -5.64
CA ASN A 179 7.24 -31.63 -6.08
C ASN A 179 7.89 -32.33 -4.89
#